data_AF-A0A0E9XYH6-F1
#
_entry.id   AF-A0A0E9XYH6-F1
#
_cell.length_a   1.000
_cell.length_b   1.000
_cell.length_c   1.000
_cell.angle_alpha   90.00
_cell.angle_beta   90.00
_cell.angle_gamma   90.00
#
_symmetry.space_group_name_H-M   'P 1'
#
loop_
_entity.id
_entity.type
_entity.pdbx_description
1 polymer ?
#
loop_
_entity_poly.entity_id
_entity_poly.type
_entity_poly.pdbx_seq_one_letter_code
_entity_poly.pdbx_strand_id
1 'polypeptide(L)'
;MTLNVDRKRVKVDWTDCQDHSKWCVTEDQSNPWTCIADLNKALSQDKRPGGALCIKNSDVREKFKGFIGHKEDCSRKRRKPGYL
;
A
#
# COMPACT_ATOMS: atom_id res chain seq x y z
N MET A 1 -1.13 -1.63 -12.42
CA MET A 1 -1.77 -0.41 -11.88
C MET A 1 -2.15 0.50 -13.04
N THR A 2 -3.43 0.79 -13.27
CA THR A 2 -3.83 1.70 -14.37
C THR A 2 -3.91 3.15 -13.87
N LEU A 3 -2.99 4.00 -14.30
CA LEU A 3 -3.05 5.45 -14.08
C LEU A 3 -3.61 6.12 -15.33
N ASN A 4 -4.76 6.81 -15.20
CA ASN A 4 -5.33 7.60 -16.28
C ASN A 4 -4.77 9.02 -16.21
N VAL A 5 -3.54 9.21 -16.70
CA VAL A 5 -3.03 10.54 -17.07
C VAL A 5 -3.26 10.63 -18.58
N ASP A 6 -4.23 11.45 -18.96
CA ASP A 6 -4.79 11.62 -20.31
C ASP A 6 -5.75 10.52 -20.81
N ARG A 7 -6.77 10.96 -21.56
CA ARG A 7 -8.02 10.26 -21.88
C ARG A 7 -7.88 9.05 -22.85
N LYS A 8 -6.91 8.17 -22.64
CA LYS A 8 -6.84 6.85 -23.28
C LYS A 8 -6.59 5.80 -22.21
N ARG A 9 -7.49 4.81 -22.11
CA ARG A 9 -7.33 3.64 -21.24
C ARG A 9 -6.16 2.79 -21.75
N VAL A 10 -4.94 3.17 -21.37
CA VAL A 10 -3.77 2.31 -21.55
C VAL A 10 -3.66 1.46 -20.29
N LYS A 11 -3.89 0.14 -20.43
CA LYS A 11 -3.57 -0.80 -19.36
C LYS A 11 -2.05 -0.83 -19.24
N VAL A 12 -1.54 -0.24 -18.17
CA VAL A 12 -0.13 -0.34 -17.82
C VAL A 12 0.02 -1.32 -16.67
N ASP A 13 0.77 -2.38 -16.93
CA ASP A 13 1.19 -3.33 -15.91
C ASP A 13 2.54 -2.87 -15.38
N TRP A 14 2.59 -2.70 -14.05
CA TRP A 14 3.77 -2.28 -13.33
C TRP A 14 4.14 -3.39 -12.35
N THR A 15 5.42 -3.70 -12.25
CA THR A 15 5.92 -4.54 -11.14
C THR A 15 6.06 -3.69 -9.88
N ASP A 16 6.13 -4.36 -8.73
CA ASP A 16 6.33 -3.73 -7.41
C ASP A 16 7.57 -2.82 -7.36
N CYS A 17 8.62 -3.16 -8.09
CA CYS A 17 9.87 -2.39 -8.18
C CYS A 17 9.76 -1.14 -9.07
N GLN A 18 8.67 -1.00 -9.83
CA GLN A 18 8.40 0.15 -10.69
C GLN A 18 7.44 1.17 -10.04
N ASP A 19 6.81 0.80 -8.92
CA ASP A 19 6.10 1.74 -8.04
C ASP A 19 6.95 2.01 -6.80
N HIS A 20 7.00 3.27 -6.35
CA HIS A 20 7.70 3.58 -5.10
C HIS A 20 7.04 2.91 -3.88
N SER A 21 5.83 2.36 -4.01
CA SER A 21 5.15 1.47 -3.06
C SER A 21 4.93 2.09 -1.67
N LYS A 22 4.80 3.41 -1.62
CA LYS A 22 4.67 4.21 -0.40
C LYS A 22 3.22 4.48 0.00
N TRP A 23 2.39 3.46 -0.06
CA TRP A 23 0.99 3.55 0.30
C TRP A 23 0.43 2.22 0.82
N CYS A 24 -0.67 2.30 1.56
CA CYS A 24 -1.41 1.12 2.01
C CYS A 24 -2.91 1.41 2.14
N VAL A 25 -3.69 0.33 2.10
CA VAL A 25 -5.13 0.32 2.37
C VAL A 25 -5.44 -0.76 3.39
N THR A 26 -6.49 -0.58 4.18
CA THR A 26 -7.00 -1.64 5.06
C THR A 26 -7.76 -2.72 4.29
N GLU A 27 -7.75 -3.94 4.80
CA GLU A 27 -8.57 -5.03 4.25
C GLU A 27 -10.04 -4.91 4.65
N ASP A 28 -10.27 -4.53 5.90
CA ASP A 28 -11.59 -4.33 6.50
C ASP A 28 -12.31 -3.10 5.92
N GLN A 29 -13.48 -3.33 5.32
CA GLN A 29 -14.32 -2.28 4.74
C GLN A 29 -14.95 -1.37 5.80
N SER A 30 -15.16 -1.86 7.03
CA SER A 30 -15.72 -1.04 8.12
C SER A 30 -14.74 0.03 8.62
N ASN A 31 -13.44 -0.13 8.31
CA ASN A 31 -12.39 0.81 8.63
C ASN A 31 -11.63 1.22 7.37
N PRO A 32 -12.22 2.02 6.47
CA PRO A 32 -11.70 2.22 5.12
C PRO A 32 -10.58 3.27 5.07
N TRP A 33 -9.39 2.90 5.55
CA TRP A 33 -8.22 3.77 5.55
C TRP A 33 -7.41 3.60 4.27
N THR A 34 -6.94 4.72 3.74
CA THR A 34 -5.84 4.81 2.77
C THR A 34 -4.76 5.67 3.39
N CYS A 35 -3.51 5.21 3.38
CA CYS A 35 -2.38 6.01 3.87
C CYS A 35 -1.31 6.17 2.80
N ILE A 36 -0.74 7.36 2.73
CA ILE A 36 0.46 7.69 1.95
C ILE A 36 1.60 7.92 2.93
N ALA A 37 2.74 7.27 2.72
CA ALA A 37 3.80 7.17 3.73
C ALA A 37 5.16 7.63 3.18
N ASP A 38 6.12 7.86 4.08
CA ASP A 38 7.50 8.16 3.70
C ASP A 38 8.29 6.89 3.31
N LEU A 39 7.89 5.76 3.88
CA LEU A 39 8.54 4.45 3.75
C LEU A 39 7.78 3.55 2.78
N ASN A 40 8.53 2.74 2.03
CA ASN A 40 7.97 1.66 1.22
C ASN A 40 7.98 0.33 1.99
N LYS A 41 7.62 -0.78 1.32
CA LYS A 41 7.48 -2.11 1.94
C LYS A 41 8.79 -2.90 2.10
N ALA A 42 9.94 -2.33 1.74
CA ALA A 42 11.21 -3.05 1.78
C ALA A 42 11.76 -3.17 3.21
N LEU A 43 12.27 -4.36 3.58
CA LEU A 43 12.86 -4.60 4.91
C LEU A 43 14.00 -3.65 5.27
N SER A 44 14.72 -3.12 4.27
CA SER A 44 15.78 -2.13 4.49
C SER A 44 15.26 -0.78 5.00
N GLN A 45 13.96 -0.49 4.86
CA GLN A 45 13.33 0.75 5.34
C GLN A 45 12.80 0.65 6.77
N ASP A 46 12.69 -0.54 7.37
CA ASP A 46 12.03 -0.77 8.68
C ASP A 46 12.63 0.04 9.84
N LYS A 47 13.92 0.37 9.77
CA LYS A 47 14.63 1.13 10.81
C LYS A 47 14.70 2.63 10.52
N ARG A 48 14.10 3.10 9.43
CA ARG A 48 14.14 4.51 9.05
C ARG A 48 12.95 5.23 9.68
N PRO A 49 13.16 6.41 10.29
CA PRO A 49 12.04 7.23 10.75
C PRO A 49 11.21 7.70 9.57
N GLY A 50 9.92 7.88 9.80
CA GLY A 50 8.97 8.39 8.80
C GLY A 50 7.57 8.53 9.38
N GLY A 51 6.68 9.11 8.61
CA GLY A 51 5.28 9.28 8.92
C GLY A 51 4.37 8.77 7.80
N ALA A 52 3.06 8.88 8.06
CA ALA A 52 2.03 8.62 7.07
C ALA A 52 0.86 9.58 7.27
N LEU A 53 0.30 10.07 6.17
CA LEU A 53 -0.97 10.77 6.15
C LEU A 53 -2.07 9.75 5.78
N CYS A 54 -3.08 9.64 6.63
CA CYS A 54 -4.16 8.68 6.46
C CYS A 54 -5.51 9.36 6.26
N ILE A 55 -6.31 8.84 5.33
CA ILE A 55 -7.63 9.32 4.98
C ILE A 55 -8.63 8.19 5.24
N LYS A 56 -9.69 8.45 6.04
CA LYS A 56 -10.81 7.52 6.26
C LYS A 56 -11.92 7.83 5.27
N ASN A 57 -11.91 7.18 4.12
CA ASN A 57 -12.91 7.38 3.09
C ASN A 57 -13.03 6.12 2.21
N SER A 58 -14.25 5.60 2.07
CA SER A 58 -14.53 4.39 1.30
C SER A 58 -14.13 4.52 -0.17
N ASP A 59 -14.48 5.63 -0.80
CA ASP A 59 -14.27 5.83 -2.23
C ASP A 59 -12.78 5.91 -2.55
N VAL A 60 -12.02 6.67 -1.75
CA VAL A 60 -10.57 6.75 -1.88
C VAL A 60 -9.94 5.38 -1.71
N ARG A 61 -10.34 4.64 -0.66
CA ARG A 61 -9.84 3.29 -0.43
C ARG A 61 -10.11 2.35 -1.59
N GLU A 62 -11.32 2.35 -2.15
CA GLU A 62 -11.67 1.47 -3.26
C GLU A 62 -10.88 1.81 -4.54
N LYS A 63 -10.60 3.10 -4.79
CA LYS A 63 -9.70 3.48 -5.91
C LYS A 63 -8.29 2.95 -5.72
N PHE A 64 -7.72 3.10 -4.52
CA PHE A 64 -6.37 2.59 -4.22
C PHE A 64 -6.32 1.06 -4.20
N LYS A 65 -7.34 0.41 -3.64
CA LYS A 65 -7.46 -1.06 -3.63
C LYS A 65 -7.49 -1.62 -5.05
N GLY A 66 -8.13 -0.92 -5.98
CA GLY A 66 -8.13 -1.26 -7.41
C GLY A 66 -6.75 -1.23 -8.09
N PHE A 67 -5.72 -0.65 -7.45
CA PHE A 67 -4.35 -0.71 -7.97
C PHE A 67 -3.60 -2.01 -7.62
N ILE A 68 -4.10 -2.77 -6.65
CA ILE A 68 -3.48 -4.02 -6.19
C ILE A 68 -3.72 -5.11 -7.24
N GLY A 69 -2.67 -5.49 -7.97
CA GLY A 69 -2.71 -6.60 -8.95
C GLY A 69 -2.43 -7.96 -8.34
N HIS A 70 -1.58 -8.01 -7.32
CA HIS A 70 -1.21 -9.23 -6.58
C HIS A 70 -1.07 -8.90 -5.10
N LYS A 71 -1.46 -9.84 -4.24
CA LYS A 71 -1.33 -9.75 -2.79
C LYS A 71 -0.64 -11.00 -2.26
N GLU A 72 0.38 -10.81 -1.45
CA GLU A 72 0.97 -11.88 -0.64
C GLU A 72 0.29 -11.91 0.73
N ASP A 73 -0.12 -13.09 1.17
CA ASP A 73 -0.64 -13.27 2.52
C ASP A 73 0.50 -13.28 3.53
N CYS A 74 0.37 -12.47 4.58
CA CYS A 74 1.26 -12.57 5.72
C CYS A 74 1.06 -13.92 6.41
N SER A 75 2.05 -14.81 6.33
CA SER A 75 2.07 -16.02 7.14
C SER A 75 1.98 -15.60 8.62
N ARG A 76 0.95 -16.08 9.34
CA ARG A 76 0.72 -15.76 10.76
C ARG A 76 1.79 -16.41 11.66
N LYS A 77 3.08 -16.18 11.45
CA LYS A 77 4.16 -16.54 12.38
C LYS A 77 5.39 -15.65 12.21
N ARG A 78 5.45 -14.53 12.95
CA ARG A 78 6.64 -14.12 13.71
C ARG A 78 6.17 -13.45 15.00
N ARG A 79 6.22 -14.17 16.13
CA ARG A 79 6.34 -13.51 17.44
C ARG A 79 7.63 -12.69 17.33
N LYS A 80 7.56 -11.37 17.49
CA LYS A 80 8.79 -10.58 17.66
C LYS A 80 9.50 -11.13 18.92
N PRO A 81 10.82 -11.39 18.90
CA PRO A 81 11.58 -11.48 20.14
C PRO A 81 11.29 -10.21 20.94
N GLY A 82 10.98 -10.36 22.22
CA GLY A 82 10.74 -9.21 23.10
C GLY A 82 11.91 -8.24 22.99
N TYR A 83 11.59 -6.96 22.82
CA TYR A 83 12.55 -5.90 23.13
C TYR A 83 12.72 -5.92 24.65
N LEU A 84 13.88 -6.41 25.12
CA LEU A 84 14.48 -5.99 26.38
C LEU A 84 15.01 -4.56 26.22
#